data_AF-A0A3D4T7R1-F1
#
_entry.id   AF-A0A3D4T7R1-F1
#
_cell.length_a   1.000
_cell.length_b   1.000
_cell.length_c   1.000
_cell.angle_alpha   90.00
_cell.angle_beta   90.00
_cell.angle_gamma   90.00
#
_symmetry.space_group_name_H-M   'P 1'
#
loop_
_entity.id
_entity.type
_entity.pdbx_description
1 polymer ?
#
loop_
_entity_poly.entity_id
_entity_poly.type
_entity_poly.pdbx_seq_one_letter_code
_entity_poly.pdbx_strand_id
1 'polypeptide(L)'
;MIEKRTERIKFWLTDKELKQIDRKAGKLGMNRSEYIRHFIANCKLVHTPSIDYESYYNRLKCISDEINHHLIVLNQIGTLDEPRFNFLCKEVVKTAKELSGELTEKLVIEIEKAKEVNT
;
A
#
# COMPACT_ATOMS: atom_id res chain seq x y z
N MET A 1 -34.47 -18.32 13.76
CA MET A 1 -35.15 -18.38 12.45
C MET A 1 -34.09 -18.27 11.36
N ILE A 2 -34.09 -19.15 10.36
CA ILE A 2 -33.19 -19.00 9.20
C ILE A 2 -33.78 -17.92 8.31
N GLU A 3 -33.13 -16.76 8.22
CA GLU A 3 -33.55 -15.69 7.31
C GLU A 3 -33.50 -16.18 5.85
N LYS A 4 -34.59 -15.94 5.12
CA LYS A 4 -34.65 -16.23 3.68
C LYS A 4 -33.93 -15.10 2.93
N ARG A 5 -33.04 -15.47 2.01
CA ARG A 5 -32.26 -14.54 1.19
C ARG A 5 -33.03 -14.22 -0.10
N THR A 6 -33.65 -13.05 -0.19
CA THR A 6 -34.52 -12.63 -1.32
C THR A 6 -33.83 -11.70 -2.32
N GLU A 7 -32.83 -10.94 -1.87
CA GLU A 7 -32.20 -9.89 -2.68
C GLU A 7 -31.16 -10.44 -3.67
N ARG A 8 -31.15 -9.87 -4.89
CA ARG A 8 -30.24 -10.27 -5.98
C ARG A 8 -29.41 -9.09 -6.46
N ILE A 9 -28.10 -9.27 -6.46
CA ILE A 9 -27.13 -8.34 -7.08
C ILE A 9 -26.66 -8.94 -8.41
N LYS A 10 -26.60 -8.14 -9.48
CA LYS A 10 -26.12 -8.55 -10.80
C LYS A 10 -24.71 -8.00 -11.04
N PHE A 11 -23.78 -8.87 -11.44
CA PHE A 11 -22.42 -8.51 -11.85
C PHE A 11 -22.21 -8.91 -13.30
N TRP A 12 -21.55 -8.04 -14.06
CA TRP A 12 -21.00 -8.38 -15.37
C TRP A 12 -19.58 -8.89 -15.16
N LEU A 13 -19.30 -10.11 -15.65
CA LEU A 13 -18.01 -10.76 -15.52
C LEU A 13 -17.62 -11.35 -16.87
N THR A 14 -16.33 -11.41 -17.13
CA THR A 14 -15.79 -12.20 -18.22
C THR A 14 -15.84 -13.69 -17.88
N ASP A 15 -15.80 -14.55 -18.90
CA ASP A 15 -15.75 -16.01 -18.71
C ASP A 15 -14.55 -16.47 -17.87
N LYS A 16 -13.43 -15.74 -17.95
CA LYS A 16 -12.22 -16.03 -17.18
C LYS A 16 -12.43 -15.75 -15.69
N GLU A 17 -13.03 -14.62 -15.35
CA GLU A 17 -13.33 -14.24 -13.96
C GLU A 17 -14.34 -15.21 -13.34
N LEU A 18 -15.40 -15.56 -14.08
CA LEU A 18 -16.41 -16.51 -13.60
C LEU A 18 -15.79 -17.88 -13.29
N LYS A 19 -14.97 -18.42 -14.21
CA LYS A 19 -14.26 -19.69 -14.01
C LYS A 19 -13.29 -19.64 -12.84
N GLN A 20 -12.64 -18.52 -12.58
CA GLN A 20 -11.76 -18.37 -11.41
C GLN A 20 -12.53 -18.43 -10.09
N ILE A 21 -13.68 -17.76 -10.03
CA ILE A 21 -14.57 -17.79 -8.85
C ILE A 21 -15.02 -19.23 -8.59
N ASP A 22 -15.47 -19.94 -9.61
CA ASP A 22 -15.93 -21.33 -9.47
C ASP A 22 -14.82 -22.27 -9.00
N ARG A 23 -13.61 -22.12 -9.54
CA ARG A 23 -12.45 -22.90 -9.10
C ARG A 23 -12.11 -22.64 -7.63
N LYS A 24 -12.14 -21.37 -7.19
CA LYS A 24 -11.85 -21.00 -5.80
C LYS A 24 -12.95 -21.49 -4.85
N ALA A 25 -14.22 -21.37 -5.25
CA ALA A 25 -15.36 -21.88 -4.51
C ALA A 25 -15.28 -23.42 -4.35
N GLY A 26 -15.02 -24.14 -5.43
CA GLY A 26 -14.90 -25.60 -5.43
C GLY A 26 -13.76 -26.11 -4.55
N LYS A 27 -12.61 -25.42 -4.52
CA LYS A 27 -11.49 -25.76 -3.61
C LYS A 27 -11.87 -25.69 -2.13
N LEU A 28 -12.84 -24.85 -1.78
CA LEU A 28 -13.33 -24.66 -0.41
C LEU A 28 -14.62 -25.46 -0.14
N GLY A 29 -15.09 -26.28 -1.10
CA GLY A 29 -16.35 -27.02 -0.99
C GLY A 29 -17.60 -26.12 -1.00
N MET A 30 -17.47 -24.86 -1.41
CA MET A 30 -18.55 -23.88 -1.41
C MET A 30 -19.18 -23.77 -2.81
N ASN A 31 -20.48 -23.48 -2.86
CA ASN A 31 -21.09 -23.01 -4.11
C ASN A 31 -20.69 -21.55 -4.39
N ARG A 32 -20.83 -21.10 -5.65
CA ARG A 32 -20.44 -19.75 -6.07
C ARG A 32 -21.04 -18.65 -5.18
N SER A 33 -22.34 -18.72 -4.90
CA SER A 33 -23.01 -17.69 -4.12
C SER A 33 -22.58 -17.68 -2.65
N GLU A 34 -22.31 -18.86 -2.09
CA GLU A 34 -21.77 -19.02 -0.74
C GLU A 34 -20.35 -18.49 -0.66
N TYR A 35 -19.52 -18.82 -1.64
CA TYR A 35 -18.16 -18.30 -1.74
C TYR A 35 -18.14 -16.76 -1.86
N ILE A 36 -18.98 -16.18 -2.72
CA ILE A 36 -19.07 -14.71 -2.85
C ILE A 36 -19.52 -14.06 -1.53
N ARG A 37 -20.51 -14.64 -0.84
CA ARG A 37 -20.94 -14.12 0.47
C ARG A 37 -19.86 -14.25 1.53
N HIS A 38 -19.22 -15.42 1.61
CA HIS A 38 -18.09 -15.64 2.51
C HIS A 38 -16.97 -14.64 2.20
N PHE A 39 -16.69 -14.41 0.92
CA PHE A 39 -15.71 -13.42 0.50
C PHE A 39 -16.12 -12.01 0.95
N ILE A 40 -17.34 -11.55 0.66
CA ILE A 40 -17.82 -10.22 1.05
C ILE A 40 -17.80 -10.04 2.58
N ALA A 41 -18.31 -11.01 3.33
CA ALA A 41 -18.39 -10.96 4.79
C ALA A 41 -17.01 -10.98 5.46
N ASN A 42 -16.01 -11.61 4.83
CA ASN A 42 -14.66 -11.73 5.39
C ASN A 42 -13.63 -10.84 4.67
N CYS A 43 -14.04 -10.06 3.66
CA CYS A 43 -13.13 -9.18 2.93
C CYS A 43 -12.83 -7.96 3.79
N LYS A 44 -11.59 -7.87 4.25
CA LYS A 44 -11.08 -6.69 4.93
C LYS A 44 -10.67 -5.68 3.89
N LEU A 45 -11.52 -4.67 3.67
CA LEU A 45 -11.14 -3.49 2.90
C LEU A 45 -10.17 -2.69 3.76
N VAL A 46 -8.88 -2.84 3.48
CA VAL A 46 -7.84 -1.98 4.05
C VAL A 46 -7.86 -0.70 3.24
N HIS A 47 -8.27 0.42 3.86
CA HIS A 47 -8.13 1.72 3.20
C HIS A 47 -6.66 2.03 2.98
N THR A 48 -6.34 2.71 1.88
CA THR A 48 -4.99 3.24 1.71
C THR A 48 -4.71 4.20 2.88
N PRO A 49 -3.65 3.97 3.67
CA PRO A 49 -3.39 4.81 4.82
C PRO A 49 -3.22 6.27 4.39
N SER A 50 -3.87 7.17 5.13
CA SER A 50 -3.76 8.63 4.92
C SER A 50 -2.35 9.09 5.25
N ILE A 51 -1.50 9.16 4.24
CA ILE A 51 -0.10 9.59 4.35
C ILE A 51 0.05 10.86 3.55
N ASP A 52 0.81 11.80 4.12
CA ASP A 52 1.19 13.02 3.42
C ASP A 52 2.34 12.72 2.44
N TYR A 53 1.99 12.04 1.35
CA TYR A 53 2.94 11.67 0.29
C TYR A 53 3.64 12.91 -0.30
N GLU A 54 2.95 14.04 -0.35
CA GLU A 54 3.46 15.30 -0.90
C GLU A 54 4.60 15.85 -0.03
N SER A 55 4.43 15.87 1.29
CA SER A 55 5.48 16.27 2.23
C SER A 55 6.73 15.41 2.09
N TYR A 56 6.58 14.08 2.03
CA TYR A 56 7.70 13.17 1.86
C TYR A 56 8.39 13.29 0.50
N TYR A 57 7.61 13.45 -0.56
CA TYR A 57 8.14 13.70 -1.90
C TYR A 57 8.97 14.97 -1.93
N ASN A 58 8.45 16.07 -1.37
CA ASN A 58 9.15 17.35 -1.31
C ASN A 58 10.45 17.24 -0.49
N ARG A 59 10.45 16.53 0.64
CA ARG A 59 11.68 16.27 1.42
C ARG A 59 12.72 15.51 0.60
N LEU A 60 12.33 14.42 -0.06
CA LEU A 60 13.25 13.62 -0.89
C LEU A 60 13.78 14.41 -2.09
N LYS A 61 12.91 15.21 -2.72
CA LYS A 61 13.28 16.09 -3.83
C LYS A 61 14.33 17.13 -3.42
N CYS A 62 14.13 17.81 -2.28
CA CYS A 62 15.11 18.76 -1.77
C CYS A 62 16.49 18.11 -1.57
N ILE A 63 16.54 16.91 -0.97
CA ILE A 63 17.82 16.21 -0.77
C ILE A 63 18.43 15.77 -2.10
N SER A 64 17.62 15.30 -3.04
CA SER A 64 18.06 14.93 -4.39
C SER A 64 18.67 16.11 -5.14
N ASP A 65 18.03 17.28 -5.07
CA ASP A 65 18.52 18.51 -5.71
C ASP A 65 19.86 18.95 -5.10
N GLU A 66 20.02 18.83 -3.77
CA GLU A 66 21.27 19.16 -3.08
C GLU A 66 22.41 18.18 -3.45
N ILE A 67 22.14 16.87 -3.50
CA ILE A 67 23.10 15.86 -3.97
C ILE A 67 23.51 16.14 -5.42
N ASN A 68 22.55 16.43 -6.29
CA ASN A 68 22.82 16.74 -7.69
C ASN A 68 23.71 17.98 -7.83
N HIS A 69 23.47 19.01 -7.02
CA HIS A 69 24.32 20.20 -6.98
C HIS A 69 25.77 19.85 -6.62
N HIS A 70 25.99 19.05 -5.57
CA HIS A 70 27.34 18.62 -5.18
C HIS A 70 28.05 17.80 -6.27
N LEU A 71 27.32 16.93 -6.98
CA LEU A 71 27.87 16.15 -8.09
C LEU A 71 28.25 17.02 -9.30
N ILE A 72 27.45 18.05 -9.61
CA ILE A 72 27.76 19.03 -10.65
C ILE A 72 29.04 19.80 -10.28
N VAL A 73 29.13 20.28 -9.04
CA VAL A 73 30.33 21.00 -8.54
C VAL A 73 31.57 20.13 -8.62
N LEU A 74 31.49 18.86 -8.20
CA LEU A 74 32.57 17.89 -8.34
C LEU A 74 33.00 17.73 -9.81
N ASN A 75 32.04 17.58 -10.73
CA ASN A 75 32.35 17.43 -12.15
C ASN A 75 32.99 18.69 -12.76
N GLN A 76 32.64 19.89 -12.26
CA GLN A 76 33.14 21.16 -12.79
C GLN A 76 34.51 21.56 -12.24
N ILE A 77 34.74 21.36 -10.93
CA ILE A 77 35.91 21.92 -10.21
C ILE A 77 36.83 20.82 -9.67
N GLY A 78 36.40 19.55 -9.73
CA GLY A 78 37.17 18.39 -9.27
C GLY A 78 37.21 18.25 -7.74
N THR A 79 36.42 19.04 -7.01
CA THR A 79 36.40 19.06 -5.55
C THR A 79 35.02 18.67 -5.02
N LEU A 80 34.99 17.83 -3.98
CA LEU A 80 33.78 17.40 -3.29
C LEU A 80 33.89 17.78 -1.81
N ASP A 81 32.87 18.42 -1.27
CA ASP A 81 32.68 18.53 0.17
C ASP A 81 32.19 17.17 0.70
N GLU A 82 33.14 16.27 0.95
CA GLU A 82 32.87 14.92 1.45
C GLU A 82 32.05 14.90 2.75
N PRO A 83 32.33 15.74 3.77
CA PRO A 83 31.50 15.82 4.97
C PRO A 83 30.03 16.15 4.65
N ARG A 84 29.79 17.16 3.81
CA ARG A 84 28.43 17.57 3.45
C ARG A 84 27.73 16.51 2.60
N PHE A 85 28.41 15.94 1.62
CA PHE A 85 27.86 14.88 0.77
C PHE A 85 27.49 13.62 1.59
N ASN A 86 28.36 13.19 2.50
CA ASN A 86 28.08 12.06 3.38
C ASN A 86 26.91 12.33 4.33
N PHE A 87 26.76 13.58 4.80
CA PHE A 87 25.60 13.99 5.58
C PHE A 87 24.30 13.87 4.77
N LEU A 88 24.28 14.34 3.52
CA LEU A 88 23.11 14.24 2.65
C LEU A 88 22.71 12.79 2.38
N CYS A 89 23.68 11.92 2.10
CA CYS A 89 23.43 10.48 1.96
C CYS A 89 22.79 9.87 3.21
N LYS A 90 23.22 10.28 4.41
CA LYS A 90 22.61 9.84 5.67
C LYS A 90 21.18 10.37 5.82
N GLU A 91 20.92 11.62 5.44
CA GLU A 91 19.59 12.22 5.50
C GLU A 91 18.60 11.57 4.52
N VAL A 92 19.04 11.15 3.32
CA VAL A 92 18.21 10.35 2.41
C VAL A 92 17.79 9.04 3.08
N VAL A 93 18.76 8.30 3.62
CA VAL A 93 18.50 7.00 4.27
C VAL A 93 17.59 7.17 5.47
N LYS A 94 17.79 8.22 6.28
CA LYS A 94 16.96 8.55 7.43
C LYS A 94 15.53 8.87 7.00
N THR A 95 15.35 9.78 6.03
CA THR A 95 14.02 10.18 5.52
C THR A 95 13.27 8.98 4.93
N ALA A 96 13.95 8.11 4.19
CA ALA A 96 13.36 6.89 3.65
C ALA A 96 12.93 5.91 4.75
N LYS A 97 13.74 5.77 5.82
CA LYS A 97 13.39 4.93 6.99
C LYS A 97 12.19 5.49 7.76
N GLU A 98 12.14 6.81 7.96
CA GLU A 98 11.00 7.49 8.60
C GLU A 98 9.71 7.24 7.81
N LEU A 99 9.74 7.44 6.48
CA LEU A 99 8.59 7.16 5.62
C LEU A 99 8.14 5.70 5.69
N SER A 100 9.10 4.77 5.60
CA SER A 100 8.81 3.33 5.71
C SER A 100 8.22 2.96 7.07
N GLY A 101 8.69 3.59 8.15
CA GLY A 101 8.17 3.40 9.49
C GLY A 101 6.72 3.86 9.60
N GLU A 102 6.44 5.10 9.20
CA GLU A 102 5.09 5.68 9.24
C GLU A 102 4.10 4.88 8.36
N LEU A 103 4.51 4.47 7.16
CA LEU A 103 3.74 3.59 6.27
C LEU A 103 3.35 2.29 6.98
N THR A 104 4.32 1.65 7.63
CA THR A 104 4.12 0.36 8.30
C THR A 104 3.17 0.52 9.48
N GLU A 105 3.37 1.54 10.32
CA GLU A 105 2.53 1.81 11.49
C GLU A 105 1.08 2.09 11.08
N LYS A 106 0.86 2.99 10.11
CA LYS A 106 -0.48 3.30 9.62
C LYS A 106 -1.15 2.11 8.95
N LEU A 107 -0.40 1.28 8.23
CA LEU A 107 -0.94 0.05 7.64
C LEU A 107 -1.36 -0.95 8.71
N VAL A 108 -0.59 -1.10 9.79
CA VAL A 108 -0.94 -1.97 10.93
C VAL A 108 -2.25 -1.48 11.58
N ILE A 109 -2.36 -0.18 11.85
CA ILE A 109 -3.58 0.42 12.42
C ILE A 109 -4.80 0.14 11.51
N GLU A 110 -4.65 0.29 10.21
CA GLU A 110 -5.77 0.10 9.28
C GLU A 110 -6.17 -1.38 9.16
N ILE A 111 -5.20 -2.31 9.26
CA ILE A 111 -5.45 -3.75 9.37
C ILE A 111 -6.17 -4.10 10.67
N GLU A 112 -5.83 -3.43 11.79
CA GLU A 112 -6.48 -3.62 13.09
C GLU A 112 -7.92 -3.12 13.07
N LYS A 113 -8.18 -1.91 12.57
CA LYS A 113 -9.55 -1.41 12.37
C LYS A 113 -10.39 -2.35 11.51
N ALA A 114 -9.82 -2.87 10.43
CA ALA A 114 -10.51 -3.84 9.58
C ALA A 114 -10.78 -5.20 10.26
N LYS A 115 -10.17 -5.49 11.41
CA LYS A 115 -10.52 -6.65 12.26
C LYS A 115 -11.72 -6.35 13.16
N GLU A 116 -11.80 -5.15 13.75
CA GLU A 116 -12.81 -4.79 14.76
C GLU A 116 -14.22 -4.65 14.20
N VAL A 117 -14.37 -4.26 12.92
CA VAL A 117 -15.67 -4.10 12.24
C VAL A 117 -16.48 -5.41 12.13
N ASN A 118 -15.86 -6.57 12.43
CA ASN A 118 -16.50 -7.89 12.36
C ASN A 118 -16.94 -8.46 13.73
N THR A 119 -16.98 -7.64 14.80
CA THR A 119 -17.46 -8.01 16.15
C THR A 119 -18.80 -7.38 16.44
#